data_AF-A0A965LFX2-F1
#
_entry.id   AF-A0A965LFX2-F1
#
_cell.length_a   1.000
_cell.length_b   1.000
_cell.length_c   1.000
_cell.angle_alpha   90.00
_cell.angle_beta   90.00
_cell.angle_gamma   90.00
#
_symmetry.space_group_name_H-M   'P 1'
#
loop_
_entity.id
_entity.type
_entity.pdbx_description
1 polymer ?
#
loop_
_entity_poly.entity_id
_entity_poly.type
_entity_poly.pdbx_seq_one_letter_code
_entity_poly.pdbx_strand_id
1 'polypeptide(L)'
;VDGLDGALEHLARHGSHHSDAIVTEDRATAERFLREADSAAVYWNASTRFTDGGEFGFGAEIGISTDKIHARGPMGLEELTSYKYVVTGRGQLRE
;
A
#
# COMPACT_ATOMS: atom_id res chain seq x y z
N VAL A 1 5.48 -21.62 -10.01
CA VAL A 1 6.74 -20.96 -9.59
C VAL A 1 7.37 -21.82 -8.52
N ASP A 2 8.70 -21.92 -8.51
CA ASP A 2 9.43 -22.81 -7.58
C ASP A 2 9.70 -22.09 -6.26
N GLY A 3 8.66 -21.99 -5.43
CA GLY A 3 8.74 -21.37 -4.10
C GLY A 3 8.57 -19.85 -4.09
N LEU A 4 8.92 -19.24 -2.94
CA LEU A 4 8.65 -17.83 -2.63
C LEU A 4 9.39 -16.87 -3.58
N ASP A 5 10.67 -17.11 -3.83
CA ASP A 5 11.48 -16.25 -4.71
C ASP A 5 10.90 -16.16 -6.12
N GLY A 6 10.54 -17.31 -6.71
CA GLY A 6 9.90 -17.33 -8.03
C GLY A 6 8.50 -16.71 -8.04
N ALA A 7 7.77 -16.77 -6.92
CA ALA A 7 6.49 -16.09 -6.78
C ALA A 7 6.65 -14.56 -6.77
N LEU A 8 7.59 -14.05 -5.97
CA LEU A 8 7.89 -12.63 -5.89
C LEU A 8 8.40 -12.08 -7.23
N GLU A 9 9.28 -12.81 -7.91
CA GLU A 9 9.76 -12.42 -9.25
C GLU A 9 8.61 -12.37 -10.27
N HIS A 10 7.71 -13.36 -10.24
CA HIS A 10 6.55 -13.39 -11.13
C HIS A 10 5.61 -12.19 -10.88
N LEU A 11 5.32 -11.89 -9.61
CA LEU A 11 4.51 -10.73 -9.23
C LEU A 11 5.16 -9.41 -9.65
N ALA A 12 6.45 -9.25 -9.40
CA ALA A 12 7.19 -8.04 -9.79
C ALA A 12 7.20 -7.82 -11.31
N ARG A 13 7.17 -8.89 -12.10
CA ARG A 13 7.21 -8.81 -13.56
C ARG A 13 5.84 -8.65 -14.22
N HIS A 14 4.80 -9.22 -13.63
CA HIS A 14 3.50 -9.36 -14.30
C HIS A 14 2.33 -8.77 -13.52
N GLY A 15 2.50 -8.51 -12.23
CA GLY A 15 1.48 -7.89 -11.39
C GLY A 15 1.23 -6.43 -11.77
N SER A 16 0.02 -5.95 -11.47
CA SER A 16 -0.33 -4.53 -11.62
C SER A 16 0.05 -3.68 -10.40
N HIS A 17 0.70 -4.29 -9.40
CA HIS A 17 0.98 -3.68 -8.09
C HIS A 17 -0.27 -3.26 -7.31
N HIS A 18 -1.43 -3.90 -7.58
CA HIS A 18 -2.70 -3.59 -6.92
C HIS A 18 -2.87 -4.36 -5.61
N SER A 19 -3.13 -5.67 -5.68
CA SER A 19 -3.39 -6.50 -4.51
C SER A 19 -2.82 -7.89 -4.72
N ASP A 20 -1.97 -8.33 -3.80
CA ASP A 20 -1.37 -9.67 -3.85
C ASP A 20 -1.46 -10.35 -2.50
N ALA A 21 -1.61 -11.67 -2.51
CA ALA A 21 -1.80 -12.45 -1.29
C ALA A 21 -0.92 -13.70 -1.32
N ILE A 22 -0.40 -14.06 -0.15
CA ILE A 22 0.20 -15.36 0.10
C ILE A 22 -0.71 -16.20 0.99
N VAL A 23 -0.84 -17.49 0.64
CA VAL A 23 -1.46 -18.50 1.48
C VAL A 23 -0.37 -19.44 1.98
N THR A 24 -0.05 -19.39 3.26
CA THR A 24 1.00 -20.22 3.89
C THR A 24 0.78 -20.32 5.40
N GLU A 25 1.17 -21.44 6.00
CA GLU A 25 1.24 -21.62 7.45
C GLU A 25 2.62 -21.23 8.01
N ASP A 26 3.65 -21.16 7.15
CA ASP A 26 4.99 -20.76 7.56
C ASP A 26 5.08 -19.24 7.75
N ARG A 27 5.21 -18.84 9.01
CA ARG A 27 5.27 -17.45 9.41
C ARG A 27 6.45 -16.69 8.77
N ALA A 28 7.62 -17.31 8.68
CA ALA A 28 8.80 -16.66 8.10
C ALA A 28 8.58 -16.32 6.61
N THR A 29 7.96 -17.23 5.87
CA THR A 29 7.58 -17.09 4.47
C THR A 29 6.52 -15.99 4.32
N ALA A 30 5.50 -15.96 5.19
CA ALA A 30 4.49 -14.92 5.18
C ALA A 30 5.07 -13.52 5.43
N GLU A 31 5.88 -13.36 6.50
CA GLU A 31 6.51 -12.08 6.83
C GLU A 31 7.47 -11.60 5.73
N ARG A 32 8.14 -12.54 5.05
CA ARG A 32 9.01 -12.24 3.92
C ARG A 32 8.20 -11.77 2.71
N PHE A 33 7.12 -12.46 2.35
CA PHE A 33 6.23 -12.04 1.27
C PHE A 33 5.62 -10.65 1.52
N LEU A 34 5.10 -10.39 2.73
CA LEU A 34 4.52 -9.10 3.11
C LEU A 34 5.50 -7.93 2.98
N ARG A 35 6.80 -8.18 3.15
CA ARG A 35 7.86 -7.17 2.99
C ARG A 35 8.29 -6.96 1.55
N GLU A 36 8.39 -8.05 0.79
CA GLU A 36 9.04 -8.04 -0.54
C GLU A 36 8.06 -7.84 -1.69
N ALA A 37 6.78 -8.17 -1.52
CA ALA A 37 5.77 -7.91 -2.55
C ALA A 37 5.43 -6.41 -2.60
N ASP A 38 5.74 -5.77 -3.73
CA ASP A 38 5.55 -4.33 -3.91
C ASP A 38 4.19 -4.01 -4.54
N SER A 39 3.12 -4.21 -3.77
CA SER A 39 1.74 -3.93 -4.19
C SER A 39 1.04 -2.99 -3.22
N ALA A 40 -0.05 -2.36 -3.65
CA ALA A 40 -0.77 -1.38 -2.85
C ALA A 40 -1.39 -2.00 -1.58
N ALA A 41 -1.83 -3.26 -1.65
CA ALA A 41 -2.18 -4.07 -0.49
C ALA A 41 -1.58 -5.48 -0.61
N VAL A 42 -0.98 -5.97 0.48
CA VAL A 42 -0.37 -7.31 0.55
C VAL A 42 -0.99 -8.08 1.70
N TYR A 43 -1.42 -9.31 1.43
CA TYR A 43 -2.18 -10.12 2.39
C TYR A 43 -1.48 -11.43 2.75
N TRP A 44 -1.67 -11.85 3.99
CA TRP A 44 -1.35 -13.21 4.45
C TRP A 44 -2.64 -13.91 4.86
N ASN A 45 -2.95 -15.03 4.21
CA ASN A 45 -4.13 -15.87 4.48
C ASN A 45 -5.46 -15.10 4.47
N ALA A 46 -5.56 -14.05 3.64
CA ALA A 46 -6.77 -13.26 3.44
C ALA A 46 -7.00 -13.00 1.95
N SER A 47 -8.27 -12.82 1.58
CA SER A 47 -8.68 -12.57 0.20
C SER A 47 -8.23 -11.18 -0.26
N THR A 48 -7.77 -11.07 -1.52
CA THR A 48 -7.44 -9.76 -2.13
C THR A 48 -8.67 -8.86 -2.30
N ARG A 49 -9.88 -9.44 -2.25
CA ARG A 49 -11.16 -8.70 -2.31
C ARG A 49 -11.34 -7.69 -1.17
N PHE A 50 -10.60 -7.81 -0.07
CA PHE A 50 -10.59 -6.81 1.00
C PHE A 50 -9.91 -5.50 0.62
N THR A 51 -9.33 -5.38 -0.58
CA THR A 51 -8.76 -4.11 -1.06
C THR A 51 -9.90 -3.21 -1.52
N ASP A 52 -10.49 -2.51 -0.55
CA ASP A 52 -11.67 -1.67 -0.68
C ASP A 52 -11.68 -0.69 0.49
N GLY A 53 -11.96 0.59 0.24
CA GLY A 53 -11.93 1.61 1.29
C GLY A 53 -12.95 1.37 2.41
N GLY A 54 -14.11 0.76 2.12
CA GLY A 54 -15.10 0.38 3.12
C GLY A 54 -14.56 -0.71 4.05
N GLU A 55 -13.99 -1.77 3.47
CA GLU A 55 -13.38 -2.87 4.23
C GLU A 55 -12.16 -2.42 5.05
N PHE A 56 -11.39 -1.44 4.56
CA PHE A 56 -10.25 -0.84 5.29
C PHE A 56 -10.67 0.19 6.34
N GLY A 57 -11.96 0.48 6.47
CA GLY A 57 -12.50 1.39 7.51
C GLY A 57 -12.43 2.87 7.15
N PHE A 58 -12.25 3.23 5.88
CA PHE A 58 -12.16 4.62 5.42
C PHE A 58 -13.56 5.22 5.24
N GLY A 59 -14.60 4.39 5.24
CA GLY A 59 -16.02 4.78 5.13
C GLY A 59 -16.47 5.08 3.69
N ALA A 60 -15.58 5.62 2.86
CA ALA A 60 -15.78 5.81 1.43
C ALA A 60 -14.43 5.73 0.70
N GLU A 61 -14.47 5.48 -0.60
CA GLU A 61 -13.30 5.62 -1.48
C GLU A 61 -13.65 6.41 -2.75
N ILE A 62 -12.67 7.16 -3.26
CA ILE A 62 -12.74 7.73 -4.62
C ILE A 62 -12.28 6.71 -5.68
N GLY A 63 -11.44 5.77 -5.27
CA GLY A 63 -10.83 4.74 -6.10
C GLY A 63 -9.58 4.18 -5.42
N ILE A 64 -8.89 3.28 -6.12
CA ILE A 64 -7.68 2.60 -5.63
C ILE A 64 -6.48 3.00 -6.49
N SER A 65 -5.43 3.54 -5.85
CA SER A 65 -4.18 3.90 -6.50
C SER A 65 -3.15 2.79 -6.38
N THR A 66 -2.47 2.46 -7.49
CA THR A 66 -1.30 1.57 -7.49
C THR A 66 0.02 2.33 -7.54
N ASP A 67 -0.02 3.66 -7.64
CA ASP A 67 1.15 4.52 -7.71
C ASP A 67 1.86 4.64 -6.36
N LYS A 68 3.15 4.95 -6.41
CA LYS A 68 4.01 5.03 -5.21
C LYS A 68 4.02 6.41 -4.53
N ILE A 69 3.60 7.45 -5.23
CA ILE A 69 3.69 8.84 -4.77
C ILE A 69 2.32 9.32 -4.31
N HIS A 70 2.30 10.09 -3.23
CA HIS A 70 1.11 10.69 -2.61
C HIS A 70 0.18 9.68 -1.92
N ALA A 71 -0.61 8.93 -2.70
CA ALA A 71 -1.61 8.01 -2.18
C ALA A 71 -1.51 6.64 -2.87
N ARG A 72 -1.56 5.56 -2.08
CA ARG A 72 -1.41 4.17 -2.54
C ARG A 72 -2.38 3.26 -1.79
N GLY A 73 -3.12 2.43 -2.50
CA GLY A 73 -4.23 1.65 -1.97
C GLY A 73 -5.57 2.37 -2.14
N PRO A 74 -6.63 1.91 -1.46
CA PRO A 74 -7.90 2.64 -1.39
C PRO A 74 -7.67 4.08 -0.91
N MET A 75 -8.26 5.05 -1.61
CA MET A 75 -8.07 6.47 -1.32
C MET A 75 -9.33 7.05 -0.68
N GLY A 76 -9.22 7.43 0.60
CA GLY A 76 -10.27 8.07 1.38
C GLY A 76 -10.18 9.60 1.31
N LEU A 77 -10.68 10.26 2.36
CA LEU A 77 -10.70 11.73 2.42
C LEU A 77 -9.30 12.34 2.58
N GLU A 78 -8.42 11.71 3.37
CA GLU A 78 -7.07 12.24 3.64
C GLU A 78 -6.23 12.29 2.36
N GLU A 79 -6.37 11.28 1.50
CA GLU A 79 -5.68 11.18 0.20
C GLU A 79 -6.11 12.27 -0.81
N LEU A 80 -7.18 13.02 -0.53
CA LEU A 80 -7.62 14.17 -1.33
C LEU A 80 -7.17 15.52 -0.74
N THR A 81 -6.34 15.49 0.30
CA THR A 81 -5.81 16.70 0.94
C THR A 81 -4.35 16.95 0.55
N SER A 82 -3.88 18.14 0.89
CA SER A 82 -2.46 18.48 0.88
C SER A 82 -2.12 19.20 2.18
N TYR A 83 -0.84 19.28 2.51
CA TYR A 83 -0.38 20.00 3.70
C TYR A 83 0.23 21.35 3.30
N LYS A 84 0.23 22.29 4.25
CA LYS A 84 0.94 23.56 4.10
C LYS A 84 1.69 23.87 5.39
N TYR A 85 2.81 24.56 5.25
CA TYR A 85 3.52 25.12 6.40
C TYR A 85 2.89 26.46 6.77
N VAL A 86 2.61 26.64 8.05
CA VAL A 86 2.13 27.91 8.60
C VAL A 86 3.17 28.42 9.58
N VAL A 87 3.76 29.58 9.30
CA VAL A 87 4.79 30.21 10.13
C VAL A 87 4.29 31.58 10.57
N THR A 88 4.25 31.81 11.87
CA THR A 88 3.85 33.10 12.45
C THR A 88 5.09 33.85 12.96
N GLY A 89 5.40 34.97 12.31
CA GLY A 89 6.59 35.77 12.60
C GLY A 89 6.34 37.00 13.48
N ARG A 90 7.42 37.54 14.04
CA ARG A 90 7.49 38.84 14.73
C ARG A 90 8.76 39.65 14.38
N GLY A 91 9.35 39.40 13.21
CA GLY A 91 10.55 40.12 12.73
C GLY A 91 11.81 39.25 12.60
N GLN A 92 11.65 37.96 12.36
CA GLN A 92 12.77 37.06 12.13
C GLN A 92 13.54 37.46 10.86
N LEU A 93 14.86 37.54 10.98
CA LEU A 93 15.80 37.68 9.87
C LEU A 93 16.42 36.31 9.56
N ARG A 94 16.79 36.09 8.30
CA ARG A 94 17.51 34.90 7.83
C ARG A 94 18.91 35.33 7.39
N GLU A 95 19.93 34.61 7.84
CA GLU A 95 21.32 34.73 7.35
C GLU A 95 21.51 34.02 6.00
#